data_AF-A0A9W4N051-F1
#
_entry.id   AF-A0A9W4N051-F1
#
_cell.length_a   1.000
_cell.length_b   1.000
_cell.length_c   1.000
_cell.angle_alpha   90.00
_cell.angle_beta   90.00
_cell.angle_gamma   90.00
#
_symmetry.space_group_name_H-M   'P 1'
#
loop_
_entity.id
_entity.type
_entity.pdbx_description
1 polymer ?
#
loop_
_entity_poly.entity_id
_entity_poly.type
_entity_poly.pdbx_seq_one_letter_code
_entity_poly.pdbx_strand_id
1 'polypeptide(L)'
;MQLIARELDKLVIAQTGLLAQRRLARGVKLNYSEATALITNVLQEMMRDGKHTASELMSIGKHILGRRHVLPGVLATLTVLQIEGTFTTGTHLVTVDQPISSEDGNIELAMYGSFLPSPSESLFPSYPESEYEPLKMPGAISPGDGKIELNPGRKRTQLRVTNKGDRPIQVGSHFHFIESNPELDFDRIKAYGYHLDIPAGTSTRFEPGVTKTVNLTQISGLKTIKGGSSIATGTIDLSHTNAVLQRIKEEGFRHTPEEVLIDIQKLEPFKMDRLSYALIYGPTVGLHSTRR
;
A
#
# COMPACT_ATOMS: atom_id res chain seq x y z
N MET A 1 -4.13 -38.24 17.47
CA MET A 1 -4.27 -36.77 17.57
C MET A 1 -5.58 -36.37 16.91
N GLN A 2 -6.28 -35.35 17.41
CA GLN A 2 -7.46 -34.78 16.76
C GLN A 2 -7.03 -33.50 16.02
N LEU A 3 -6.33 -33.68 14.89
CA LEU A 3 -5.79 -32.57 14.13
C LEU A 3 -6.91 -31.85 13.36
N ILE A 4 -6.97 -30.54 13.51
CA ILE A 4 -7.84 -29.69 12.69
C ILE A 4 -7.13 -29.26 11.40
N ALA A 5 -7.89 -28.82 10.38
CA ALA A 5 -7.35 -28.50 9.05
C ALA A 5 -6.13 -27.56 9.09
N ARG A 6 -6.22 -26.47 9.88
CA ARG A 6 -5.10 -25.52 10.02
C ARG A 6 -3.83 -26.13 10.62
N GLU A 7 -3.96 -27.18 11.43
CA GLU A 7 -2.80 -27.87 12.01
C GLU A 7 -2.15 -28.80 10.98
N LEU A 8 -2.94 -29.42 10.11
CA LEU A 8 -2.43 -30.17 8.96
C LEU A 8 -1.66 -29.25 8.00
N ASP A 9 -2.18 -28.06 7.70
CA ASP A 9 -1.49 -27.09 6.85
C ASP A 9 -0.15 -26.65 7.45
N LYS A 10 -0.12 -26.39 8.77
CA LYS A 10 1.12 -26.05 9.48
C LYS A 10 2.15 -27.20 9.44
N LEU A 11 1.71 -28.46 9.51
CA LEU A 11 2.61 -29.60 9.35
C LEU A 11 3.23 -29.67 7.95
N VAL A 12 2.46 -29.37 6.90
CA VAL A 12 2.97 -29.31 5.51
C VAL A 12 4.01 -28.20 5.36
N ILE A 13 3.75 -27.03 5.95
CA ILE A 13 4.70 -25.91 5.96
C ILE A 13 5.97 -26.31 6.72
N ALA A 14 5.85 -26.91 7.91
CA ALA A 14 6.98 -27.36 8.71
C ALA A 14 7.84 -28.39 7.96
N GLN A 15 7.21 -29.35 7.28
CA GLN A 15 7.91 -30.33 6.46
C GLN A 15 8.67 -29.68 5.29
N THR A 16 8.07 -28.68 4.65
CA THR A 16 8.70 -27.92 3.56
C THR A 16 9.85 -27.05 4.09
N GLY A 17 9.70 -26.46 5.28
CA GLY A 17 10.74 -25.70 5.95
C GLY A 17 11.94 -26.57 6.34
N LEU A 18 11.70 -27.76 6.89
CA LEU A 18 12.75 -28.74 7.17
C LEU A 18 13.46 -29.21 5.89
N LEU A 19 12.73 -29.41 4.78
CA LEU A 19 13.32 -29.69 3.47
C LEU A 19 14.22 -28.54 3.00
N ALA A 20 13.78 -27.30 3.18
CA ALA A 20 14.56 -26.11 2.86
C ALA A 20 15.80 -25.98 3.76
N GLN A 21 15.71 -26.27 5.06
CA GLN A 21 16.87 -26.30 5.97
C GLN A 21 17.90 -27.34 5.52
N ARG A 22 17.48 -28.54 5.12
CA ARG A 22 18.39 -29.57 4.56
C ARG A 22 19.03 -29.17 3.23
N ARG A 23 18.36 -28.34 2.43
CA ARG A 23 18.90 -27.77 1.18
C ARG A 23 19.94 -26.70 1.50
N LEU A 24 19.60 -25.77 2.39
CA LEU A 24 20.50 -24.72 2.85
C LEU A 24 21.75 -25.31 3.52
N ALA A 25 21.61 -26.33 4.38
CA ALA A 25 22.73 -26.99 5.06
C ALA A 25 23.78 -27.61 4.10
N ARG A 26 23.43 -27.86 2.83
CA ARG A 26 24.36 -28.34 1.80
C ARG A 26 24.72 -27.30 0.73
N GLY A 27 24.45 -26.01 0.99
CA GLY A 27 24.85 -24.91 0.09
C GLY A 27 23.86 -24.57 -1.02
N VAL A 28 22.62 -25.08 -0.99
CA VAL A 28 21.61 -24.72 -2.00
C VAL A 28 21.06 -23.33 -1.72
N LYS A 29 21.13 -22.45 -2.73
CA LYS A 29 20.44 -21.15 -2.70
C LYS A 29 18.94 -21.36 -2.91
N LEU A 30 18.14 -20.90 -1.96
CA LEU A 30 16.73 -21.21 -1.88
C LEU A 30 15.91 -20.39 -2.88
N ASN A 31 14.89 -21.02 -3.47
CA ASN A 31 13.86 -20.32 -4.24
C ASN A 31 12.81 -19.66 -3.31
N TYR A 32 11.80 -19.02 -3.89
CA TYR A 32 10.74 -18.32 -3.15
C TYR A 32 10.04 -19.24 -2.14
N SER A 33 9.50 -20.38 -2.59
CA SER A 33 8.74 -21.30 -1.74
C SER A 33 9.58 -21.89 -0.61
N GLU A 34 10.85 -22.20 -0.89
CA GLU A 34 11.78 -22.72 0.11
C GLU A 34 12.16 -21.67 1.15
N ALA A 35 12.45 -20.43 0.73
CA ALA A 35 12.76 -19.33 1.63
C ALA A 35 11.55 -18.99 2.53
N THR A 36 10.35 -18.87 1.94
CA THR A 36 9.09 -18.70 2.67
C THR A 36 8.92 -19.79 3.72
N ALA A 37 8.99 -21.07 3.32
CA ALA A 37 8.76 -22.18 4.23
C ALA A 37 9.81 -22.27 5.35
N LEU A 38 11.09 -22.00 5.05
CA LEU A 38 12.16 -22.00 6.06
C LEU A 38 11.93 -20.92 7.11
N ILE A 39 11.74 -19.67 6.67
CA ILE A 39 11.50 -18.54 7.58
C ILE A 39 10.25 -18.81 8.42
N THR A 40 9.17 -19.30 7.80
CA THR A 40 7.95 -19.67 8.53
C THR A 40 8.18 -20.76 9.56
N ASN A 41 8.88 -21.84 9.21
CA ASN A 41 9.16 -22.95 10.11
C ASN A 41 9.98 -22.49 11.33
N VAL A 42 11.06 -21.74 11.11
CA VAL A 42 11.89 -21.19 12.20
C VAL A 42 11.05 -20.32 13.13
N LEU A 43 10.26 -19.40 12.58
CA LEU A 43 9.42 -18.52 13.39
C LEU A 43 8.35 -19.31 14.16
N GLN A 44 7.74 -20.34 13.58
CA GLN A 44 6.77 -21.18 14.30
C GLN A 44 7.41 -21.96 15.46
N GLU A 45 8.64 -22.45 15.30
CA GLU A 45 9.38 -23.08 16.40
C GLU A 45 9.69 -22.06 17.53
N MET A 46 10.11 -20.84 17.17
CA MET A 46 10.36 -19.80 18.17
C MET A 46 9.08 -19.32 18.87
N MET A 47 7.94 -19.29 18.17
CA MET A 47 6.62 -19.06 18.78
C MET A 47 6.28 -20.17 19.77
N ARG A 48 6.55 -21.43 19.39
CA ARG A 48 6.30 -22.60 20.24
C ARG A 48 7.14 -22.58 21.51
N ASP A 49 8.37 -22.08 21.44
CA ASP A 49 9.24 -21.95 22.62
C ASP A 49 8.80 -20.87 23.60
N GLY A 50 7.97 -19.91 23.15
CA GLY A 50 7.35 -18.91 24.03
C GLY A 50 8.32 -17.92 24.67
N LYS A 51 9.53 -17.78 24.12
CA LYS A 51 10.58 -16.86 24.60
C LYS A 51 10.54 -15.48 23.97
N HIS A 52 9.79 -15.34 22.87
CA HIS A 52 9.75 -14.12 22.07
C HIS A 52 8.32 -13.60 21.91
N THR A 53 8.20 -12.28 21.92
CA THR A 53 6.99 -11.56 21.55
C THR A 53 6.79 -11.54 20.04
N ALA A 54 5.57 -11.25 19.57
CA ALA A 54 5.30 -11.07 18.14
C ALA A 54 6.21 -10.00 17.51
N SER A 55 6.45 -8.88 18.20
CA SER A 55 7.30 -7.79 17.70
C SER A 55 8.77 -8.20 17.56
N GLU A 56 9.29 -9.01 18.47
CA GLU A 56 10.67 -9.53 18.37
C GLU A 56 10.79 -10.47 17.18
N LEU A 57 9.80 -11.35 16.96
CA LEU A 57 9.77 -12.27 15.82
C LEU A 57 9.64 -11.54 14.47
N MET A 58 8.96 -10.39 14.42
CA MET A 58 8.94 -9.52 13.23
C MET A 58 10.36 -9.05 12.85
N SER A 59 11.19 -8.74 13.86
CA SER A 59 12.58 -8.30 13.66
C SER A 59 13.48 -9.49 13.31
N ILE A 60 13.41 -10.58 14.09
CA ILE A 60 14.20 -11.80 13.89
C ILE A 60 13.98 -12.36 12.49
N GLY A 61 12.74 -12.35 11.99
CA GLY A 61 12.40 -12.84 10.66
C GLY A 61 13.21 -12.23 9.52
N LYS A 62 13.65 -10.97 9.66
CA LYS A 62 14.46 -10.25 8.66
C LYS A 62 15.92 -10.72 8.60
N HIS A 63 16.36 -11.40 9.64
CA HIS A 63 17.73 -11.84 9.81
C HIS A 63 17.91 -13.34 9.57
N ILE A 64 16.84 -14.10 9.31
CA ILE A 64 16.96 -15.55 9.13
C ILE A 64 17.73 -15.88 7.84
N LEU A 65 17.39 -15.25 6.71
CA LEU A 65 18.05 -15.48 5.42
C LEU A 65 18.62 -14.19 4.85
N GLY A 66 19.82 -14.29 4.27
CA GLY A 66 20.46 -13.19 3.54
C GLY A 66 20.34 -13.34 2.01
N ARG A 67 20.68 -12.27 1.27
CA ARG A 67 20.69 -12.22 -0.21
C ARG A 67 21.50 -13.35 -0.84
N ARG A 68 22.57 -13.81 -0.18
CA ARG A 68 23.45 -14.89 -0.67
C ARG A 68 22.85 -16.28 -0.55
N HIS A 69 21.85 -16.44 0.33
CA HIS A 69 21.21 -17.70 0.67
C HIS A 69 20.00 -18.03 -0.21
N VAL A 70 19.58 -17.10 -1.06
CA VAL A 70 18.41 -17.21 -1.93
C VAL A 70 18.74 -16.94 -3.39
N LEU A 71 17.85 -17.28 -4.31
CA LEU A 71 17.95 -16.84 -5.71
C LEU A 71 17.64 -15.32 -5.81
N PRO A 72 18.23 -14.56 -6.76
CA PRO A 72 18.09 -13.09 -6.78
C PRO A 72 16.63 -12.61 -6.86
N GLY A 73 15.80 -13.30 -7.64
CA GLY A 73 14.37 -12.98 -7.77
C GLY A 73 13.54 -13.15 -6.49
N VAL A 74 14.06 -13.82 -5.46
CA VAL A 74 13.39 -13.94 -4.15
C VAL A 74 13.33 -12.60 -3.45
N LEU A 75 14.35 -11.75 -3.61
CA LEU A 75 14.38 -10.41 -3.00
C LEU A 75 13.20 -9.54 -3.46
N ALA A 76 12.84 -9.62 -4.75
CA ALA A 76 11.74 -8.82 -5.30
C ALA A 76 10.37 -9.45 -5.11
N THR A 77 10.29 -10.78 -4.92
CA THR A 77 9.00 -11.49 -4.82
C THR A 77 8.59 -11.73 -3.36
N LEU A 78 9.52 -12.00 -2.45
CA LEU A 78 9.26 -12.18 -1.02
C LEU A 78 9.43 -10.87 -0.27
N THR A 79 8.50 -9.93 -0.46
CA THR A 79 8.54 -8.61 0.18
C THR A 79 7.84 -8.59 1.54
N VAL A 80 6.82 -9.42 1.75
CA VAL A 80 6.08 -9.53 3.01
C VAL A 80 5.81 -11.01 3.27
N LEU A 81 6.07 -11.46 4.50
CA LEU A 81 5.74 -12.79 4.98
C LEU A 81 4.82 -12.72 6.18
N GLN A 82 3.66 -13.37 6.10
CA GLN A 82 2.64 -13.39 7.14
C GLN A 82 2.45 -14.80 7.69
N ILE A 83 2.53 -14.94 9.00
CA ILE A 83 2.51 -16.23 9.69
C ILE A 83 1.66 -16.11 10.94
N GLU A 84 0.69 -17.01 11.10
CA GLU A 84 -0.03 -17.17 12.35
C GLU A 84 0.55 -18.33 13.17
N GLY A 85 0.82 -18.08 14.45
CA GLY A 85 1.26 -19.12 15.38
C GLY A 85 0.67 -18.96 16.76
N THR A 86 0.73 -20.04 17.53
CA THR A 86 0.18 -20.12 18.89
C THR A 86 1.26 -19.75 19.88
N PHE A 87 1.15 -18.56 20.45
CA PHE A 87 1.97 -18.10 21.56
C PHE A 87 1.37 -18.58 22.88
N THR A 88 2.08 -18.37 23.98
CA THR A 88 1.58 -18.59 25.36
C THR A 88 0.33 -17.76 25.66
N THR A 89 0.14 -16.64 24.96
CA THR A 89 -1.02 -15.73 25.08
C THR A 89 -2.13 -16.01 24.06
N GLY A 90 -1.99 -17.04 23.22
CA GLY A 90 -2.95 -17.38 22.17
C GLY A 90 -2.41 -17.15 20.75
N THR A 91 -3.28 -17.26 19.76
CA THR A 91 -2.89 -17.15 18.34
C THR A 91 -2.68 -15.69 17.94
N HIS A 92 -1.52 -15.38 17.38
CA HIS A 92 -1.18 -14.04 16.87
C HIS A 92 -0.62 -14.12 15.46
N LEU A 93 -0.84 -13.06 14.69
CA LEU A 93 -0.24 -12.83 13.38
C LEU A 93 1.12 -12.13 13.54
N VAL A 94 2.16 -12.70 12.94
CA VAL A 94 3.47 -12.07 12.76
C VAL A 94 3.63 -11.72 11.29
N THR A 95 3.96 -10.46 11.01
CA THR A 95 4.26 -9.97 9.66
C THR A 95 5.72 -9.54 9.59
N VAL A 96 6.52 -10.22 8.78
CA VAL A 96 7.91 -9.86 8.50
C VAL A 96 7.93 -9.08 7.19
N ASP A 97 8.22 -7.78 7.29
CA ASP A 97 8.42 -6.91 6.14
C ASP A 97 9.88 -6.99 5.66
N GLN A 98 10.07 -7.19 4.37
CA GLN A 98 11.36 -7.47 3.71
C GLN A 98 12.17 -8.55 4.44
N PRO A 99 11.72 -9.82 4.44
CA PRO A 99 12.39 -10.92 5.14
C PRO A 99 13.85 -11.16 4.70
N ILE A 100 14.21 -10.73 3.48
CA ILE A 100 15.59 -10.78 2.97
C ILE A 100 16.14 -9.34 2.96
N SER A 101 16.71 -8.90 4.10
CA SER A 101 17.14 -7.49 4.26
C SER A 101 18.64 -7.30 4.49
N SER A 102 19.43 -8.37 4.50
CA SER A 102 20.88 -8.30 4.65
C SER A 102 21.59 -9.25 3.68
N GLU A 103 22.91 -9.10 3.56
CA GLU A 103 23.72 -9.94 2.67
C GLU A 103 23.80 -11.39 3.19
N ASP A 104 24.14 -11.55 4.46
CA ASP A 104 24.45 -12.85 5.05
C ASP A 104 23.34 -13.42 5.95
N GLY A 105 22.38 -12.62 6.42
CA GLY A 105 21.41 -13.09 7.41
C GLY A 105 22.11 -13.65 8.66
N ASN A 106 21.54 -14.73 9.23
CA ASN A 106 22.08 -15.45 10.36
C ASN A 106 21.77 -16.94 10.17
N ILE A 107 22.78 -17.69 9.73
CA ILE A 107 22.63 -19.11 9.39
C ILE A 107 22.29 -19.97 10.62
N GLU A 108 22.75 -19.61 11.81
CA GLU A 108 22.38 -20.32 13.03
C GLU A 108 20.88 -20.18 13.32
N LEU A 109 20.32 -18.99 13.11
CA LEU A 109 18.87 -18.77 13.15
C LEU A 109 18.16 -19.53 12.04
N ALA A 110 18.69 -19.56 10.81
CA ALA A 110 18.13 -20.34 9.72
C ALA A 110 18.04 -21.84 10.03
N MET A 111 19.00 -22.36 10.80
CA MET A 111 19.07 -23.76 11.23
C MET A 111 18.32 -24.03 12.56
N TYR A 112 17.68 -23.02 13.16
CA TYR A 112 16.97 -23.17 14.43
C TYR A 112 15.97 -24.32 14.40
N GLY A 113 15.95 -25.13 15.46
CA GLY A 113 15.09 -26.31 15.60
C GLY A 113 15.41 -27.50 14.69
N SER A 114 16.35 -27.38 13.75
CA SER A 114 16.61 -28.42 12.74
C SER A 114 17.57 -29.53 13.21
N PHE A 115 18.42 -29.23 14.20
CA PHE A 115 19.57 -30.06 14.63
C PHE A 115 20.56 -30.39 13.49
N LEU A 116 20.52 -29.66 12.38
CA LEU A 116 21.51 -29.77 11.31
C LEU A 116 22.74 -28.91 11.64
N PRO A 117 23.94 -29.30 11.16
CA PRO A 117 25.11 -28.44 11.28
C PRO A 117 24.94 -27.18 10.43
N SER A 118 25.33 -26.03 10.98
CA SER A 118 25.37 -24.77 10.24
C SER A 118 26.38 -24.88 9.07
N PRO A 119 25.97 -24.61 7.82
CA PRO A 119 26.87 -24.61 6.68
C PRO A 119 27.90 -23.47 6.77
N SER A 120 29.08 -23.68 6.17
CA SER A 120 30.07 -22.62 6.01
C SER A 120 29.57 -21.55 5.04
N GLU A 121 29.83 -20.27 5.34
CA GLU A 121 29.53 -19.14 4.45
C GLU A 121 30.19 -19.25 3.07
N SER A 122 31.31 -19.98 2.97
CA SER A 122 32.00 -20.22 1.71
C SER A 122 31.14 -20.96 0.66
N LEU A 123 30.11 -21.69 1.09
CA LEU A 123 29.15 -22.35 0.20
C LEU A 123 28.22 -21.36 -0.52
N PHE A 124 28.14 -20.11 -0.06
CA PHE A 124 27.21 -19.11 -0.56
C PHE A 124 27.95 -17.88 -1.09
N PRO A 125 28.60 -17.92 -2.26
CA PRO A 125 29.20 -16.72 -2.85
C PRO A 125 28.13 -15.66 -3.17
N SER A 126 28.45 -14.38 -2.97
CA SER A 126 27.57 -13.25 -3.34
C SER A 126 27.27 -13.23 -4.83
N TYR A 127 26.11 -12.68 -5.17
CA TYR A 127 25.80 -12.32 -6.55
C TYR A 127 26.40 -10.95 -6.87
N PRO A 128 26.74 -10.68 -8.15
CA PRO A 128 27.07 -9.33 -8.56
C PRO A 128 25.82 -8.44 -8.46
N GLU A 129 25.99 -7.17 -8.09
CA GLU A 129 24.88 -6.22 -7.90
C GLU A 129 23.98 -6.08 -9.15
N SER A 130 24.53 -6.34 -10.34
CA SER A 130 23.77 -6.38 -11.60
C SER A 130 22.64 -7.41 -11.62
N GLU A 131 22.69 -8.46 -10.79
CA GLU A 131 21.61 -9.45 -10.70
C GLU A 131 20.36 -8.91 -9.99
N TYR A 132 20.51 -7.85 -9.18
CA TYR A 132 19.42 -7.22 -8.44
C TYR A 132 18.81 -6.02 -9.18
N GLU A 133 19.21 -5.77 -10.43
CA GLU A 133 18.65 -4.70 -11.25
C GLU A 133 17.12 -4.84 -11.36
N PRO A 134 16.33 -3.76 -11.13
CA PRO A 134 14.87 -3.84 -11.11
C PRO A 134 14.25 -4.47 -12.35
N LEU A 135 14.83 -4.25 -13.54
CA LEU A 135 14.35 -4.80 -14.81
C LEU A 135 14.63 -6.29 -15.01
N LYS A 136 15.52 -6.89 -14.19
CA LYS A 136 15.78 -8.34 -14.19
C LYS A 136 14.87 -9.10 -13.23
N MET A 137 14.11 -8.40 -12.40
CA MET A 137 13.23 -9.03 -11.41
C MET A 137 12.00 -9.65 -12.08
N PRO A 138 11.50 -10.79 -11.56
CA PRO A 138 10.26 -11.37 -12.03
C PRO A 138 9.11 -10.35 -11.97
N GLY A 139 8.38 -10.20 -13.08
CA GLY A 139 7.26 -9.26 -13.17
C GLY A 139 7.65 -7.78 -13.31
N ALA A 140 8.92 -7.47 -13.59
CA ALA A 140 9.36 -6.10 -13.79
C ALA A 140 8.55 -5.37 -14.87
N ILE A 141 8.27 -4.08 -14.60
CA ILE A 141 7.57 -3.17 -15.49
C ILE A 141 8.59 -2.18 -16.03
N SER A 142 8.73 -2.09 -17.35
CA SER A 142 9.56 -1.09 -18.01
C SER A 142 8.69 0.12 -18.36
N PRO A 143 8.88 1.27 -17.68
CA PRO A 143 8.18 2.50 -18.03
C PRO A 143 8.72 3.12 -19.31
N GLY A 144 7.82 3.44 -20.25
CA GLY A 144 8.14 4.39 -21.32
C GLY A 144 8.31 5.81 -20.78
N ASP A 145 8.72 6.73 -21.64
CA ASP A 145 8.98 8.12 -21.26
C ASP A 145 7.69 8.94 -21.02
N GLY A 146 7.87 10.06 -20.32
CA GLY A 146 6.84 11.08 -20.10
C GLY A 146 5.96 10.86 -18.86
N LYS A 147 5.00 11.77 -18.69
CA LYS A 147 4.02 11.74 -17.59
C LYS A 147 2.62 11.52 -18.14
N ILE A 148 1.79 10.84 -17.37
CA ILE A 148 0.36 10.65 -17.64
C ILE A 148 -0.40 11.81 -17.02
N GLU A 149 -1.17 12.49 -17.86
CA GLU A 149 -2.10 13.53 -17.44
C GLU A 149 -3.40 12.91 -16.91
N LEU A 150 -3.81 13.31 -15.71
CA LEU A 150 -5.07 12.88 -15.11
C LEU A 150 -6.18 13.89 -15.42
N ASN A 151 -7.38 13.38 -15.68
CA ASN A 151 -8.58 14.17 -15.94
C ASN A 151 -8.39 15.23 -17.05
N PRO A 152 -7.89 14.87 -18.24
CA PRO A 152 -7.60 15.83 -19.30
C PRO A 152 -8.86 16.60 -19.73
N GLY A 153 -8.70 17.88 -20.06
CA GLY A 153 -9.78 18.73 -20.59
C GLY A 153 -10.90 19.10 -19.61
N ARG A 154 -10.79 18.74 -18.33
CA ARG A 154 -11.80 19.08 -17.32
C ARG A 154 -11.61 20.49 -16.74
N LYS A 155 -12.71 21.14 -16.36
CA LYS A 155 -12.68 22.39 -15.59
C LYS A 155 -12.09 22.13 -14.22
N ARG A 156 -11.26 23.06 -13.74
CA ARG A 156 -10.56 22.98 -12.46
C ARG A 156 -10.85 24.17 -11.59
N THR A 157 -10.72 23.97 -10.29
CA THR A 157 -10.73 25.05 -9.31
C THR A 157 -9.78 24.69 -8.17
N GLN A 158 -9.38 25.68 -7.39
CA GLN A 158 -8.54 25.49 -6.22
C GLN A 158 -9.21 26.15 -5.03
N LEU A 159 -9.27 25.45 -3.90
CA LEU A 159 -9.92 25.92 -2.68
C LEU A 159 -9.02 25.74 -1.47
N ARG A 160 -9.06 26.70 -0.56
CA ARG A 160 -8.53 26.51 0.80
C ARG A 160 -9.56 25.81 1.66
N VAL A 161 -9.15 24.73 2.31
CA VAL A 161 -10.01 23.88 3.11
C VAL A 161 -9.42 23.78 4.51
N THR A 162 -10.21 24.17 5.52
CA THR A 162 -9.80 24.13 6.92
C THR A 162 -10.62 23.09 7.67
N ASN A 163 -9.95 22.16 8.36
CA ASN A 163 -10.66 21.29 9.30
C ASN A 163 -10.89 22.05 10.61
N LYS A 164 -12.14 22.37 10.93
CA LYS A 164 -12.54 23.05 12.18
C LYS A 164 -13.01 22.07 13.26
N GLY A 165 -13.06 20.78 12.95
CA GLY A 165 -13.39 19.73 13.90
C GLY A 165 -12.22 19.32 14.79
N ASP A 166 -12.49 18.39 15.69
CA ASP A 166 -11.57 17.83 16.68
C ASP A 166 -10.94 16.49 16.25
N ARG A 167 -11.37 15.95 15.10
CA ARG A 167 -10.96 14.66 14.56
C ARG A 167 -10.41 14.80 13.15
N PRO A 168 -9.47 13.92 12.74
CA PRO A 168 -8.95 13.91 11.38
C PRO A 168 -10.04 13.52 10.38
N ILE A 169 -10.04 14.20 9.23
CA ILE A 169 -11.00 13.96 8.13
C ILE A 169 -10.20 13.60 6.88
N GLN A 170 -10.64 12.57 6.15
CA GLN A 170 -9.98 12.12 4.93
C GLN A 170 -11.01 12.03 3.80
N VAL A 171 -10.74 12.73 2.70
CA VAL A 171 -11.66 12.83 1.56
C VAL A 171 -11.04 12.14 0.35
N GLY A 172 -11.77 11.17 -0.22
CA GLY A 172 -11.32 10.39 -1.37
C GLY A 172 -11.38 11.15 -2.69
N SER A 173 -10.58 10.71 -3.66
CA SER A 173 -10.43 11.30 -5.00
C SER A 173 -11.75 11.59 -5.73
N HIS A 174 -12.73 10.69 -5.65
CA HIS A 174 -14.00 10.77 -6.41
C HIS A 174 -15.21 11.14 -5.55
N PHE A 175 -14.99 11.50 -4.28
CA PHE A 175 -16.07 11.94 -3.43
C PHE A 175 -16.54 13.34 -3.86
N HIS A 176 -17.85 13.56 -3.95
CA HIS A 176 -18.41 14.87 -4.29
C HIS A 176 -17.99 15.88 -3.23
N PHE A 177 -17.10 16.81 -3.58
CA PHE A 177 -16.36 17.57 -2.57
C PHE A 177 -17.27 18.46 -1.73
N ILE A 178 -18.35 18.97 -2.34
CA ILE A 178 -19.42 19.70 -1.66
C ILE A 178 -20.05 18.88 -0.52
N GLU A 179 -20.21 17.56 -0.66
CA GLU A 179 -20.82 16.64 0.31
C GLU A 179 -19.86 16.26 1.45
N SER A 180 -18.63 16.77 1.45
CA SER A 180 -17.62 16.37 2.44
C SER A 180 -17.98 16.85 3.84
N ASN A 181 -17.41 16.21 4.86
CA ASN A 181 -17.78 16.37 6.28
C ASN A 181 -18.12 17.84 6.67
N PRO A 182 -19.22 18.08 7.42
CA PRO A 182 -19.66 19.42 7.84
C PRO A 182 -18.58 20.28 8.50
N GLU A 183 -17.64 19.67 9.22
CA GLU A 183 -16.56 20.37 9.93
C GLU A 183 -15.44 20.89 9.03
N LEU A 184 -15.42 20.49 7.75
CA LEU A 184 -14.55 21.11 6.75
C LEU A 184 -15.15 22.45 6.31
N ASP A 185 -14.39 23.51 6.52
CA ASP A 185 -14.76 24.88 6.15
C ASP A 185 -14.05 25.30 4.86
N PHE A 186 -14.85 25.57 3.82
CA PHE A 186 -14.42 25.99 2.49
C PHE A 186 -15.61 26.54 1.67
N ASP A 187 -15.34 27.03 0.46
CA ASP A 187 -16.38 27.46 -0.46
C ASP A 187 -17.08 26.26 -1.12
N ARG A 188 -18.14 25.77 -0.47
CA ARG A 188 -18.95 24.63 -0.93
C ARG A 188 -19.61 24.86 -2.28
N ILE A 189 -19.94 26.11 -2.62
CA ILE A 189 -20.58 26.42 -3.90
C ILE A 189 -19.57 26.32 -5.04
N LYS A 190 -18.34 26.79 -4.84
CA LYS A 190 -17.27 26.54 -5.82
C LYS A 190 -16.91 25.06 -5.95
N ALA A 191 -17.14 24.27 -4.90
CA ALA A 191 -16.95 22.83 -4.93
C ALA A 191 -18.13 22.06 -5.57
N TYR A 192 -19.23 22.73 -5.92
CA TYR A 192 -20.43 22.08 -6.43
C TYR A 192 -20.16 21.41 -7.78
N GLY A 193 -20.27 20.08 -7.81
CA GLY A 193 -19.98 19.28 -8.99
C GLY A 193 -18.50 19.02 -9.24
N TYR A 194 -17.65 19.19 -8.22
CA TYR A 194 -16.23 18.89 -8.28
C TYR A 194 -15.84 17.76 -7.31
N HIS A 195 -14.69 17.14 -7.59
CA HIS A 195 -14.01 16.18 -6.72
C HIS A 195 -12.50 16.48 -6.74
N LEU A 196 -11.71 15.86 -5.84
CA LEU A 196 -10.27 16.12 -5.76
C LEU A 196 -9.56 15.73 -7.07
N ASP A 197 -8.71 16.62 -7.60
CA ASP A 197 -7.87 16.36 -8.78
C ASP A 197 -6.56 15.65 -8.36
N ILE A 198 -6.72 14.42 -7.88
CA ILE A 198 -5.65 13.54 -7.40
C ILE A 198 -5.81 12.15 -8.02
N PRO A 199 -4.80 11.26 -7.96
CA PRO A 199 -4.92 9.91 -8.49
C PRO A 199 -6.14 9.16 -7.95
N ALA A 200 -6.88 8.48 -8.84
CA ALA A 200 -8.03 7.66 -8.47
C ALA A 200 -7.70 6.67 -7.35
N GLY A 201 -8.63 6.49 -6.40
CA GLY A 201 -8.43 5.63 -5.22
C GLY A 201 -7.61 6.26 -4.09
N THR A 202 -6.91 7.38 -4.33
CA THR A 202 -6.21 8.11 -3.26
C THR A 202 -7.13 9.10 -2.55
N SER A 203 -6.60 9.79 -1.53
CA SER A 203 -7.36 10.71 -0.69
C SER A 203 -6.48 11.79 -0.09
N THR A 204 -7.07 12.93 0.25
CA THR A 204 -6.41 14.00 1.01
C THR A 204 -6.87 13.96 2.46
N ARG A 205 -5.92 13.94 3.39
CA ARG A 205 -6.15 13.97 4.84
C ARG A 205 -6.01 15.38 5.41
N PHE A 206 -6.94 15.79 6.27
CA PHE A 206 -7.01 17.07 6.96
C PHE A 206 -6.99 16.83 8.47
N GLU A 207 -5.88 17.19 9.12
CA GLU A 207 -5.76 17.13 10.58
C GLU A 207 -6.56 18.27 11.23
N PRO A 208 -7.04 18.11 12.48
CA PRO A 208 -7.73 19.16 13.22
C PRO A 208 -6.98 20.51 13.20
N GLY A 209 -7.69 21.59 12.88
CA GLY A 209 -7.16 22.96 12.82
C GLY A 209 -6.30 23.28 11.59
N VAL A 210 -5.94 22.30 10.76
CA VAL A 210 -5.05 22.51 9.61
C VAL A 210 -5.82 23.03 8.40
N THR A 211 -5.28 24.06 7.76
CA THR A 211 -5.71 24.54 6.44
C THR A 211 -4.84 23.93 5.35
N LYS A 212 -5.46 23.37 4.30
CA LYS A 212 -4.77 22.90 3.09
C LYS A 212 -5.44 23.46 1.85
N THR A 213 -4.62 23.81 0.86
CA THR A 213 -5.10 24.17 -0.47
C THR A 213 -5.21 22.91 -1.32
N VAL A 214 -6.36 22.67 -1.94
CA VAL A 214 -6.61 21.49 -2.79
C VAL A 214 -7.08 21.90 -4.18
N ASN A 215 -6.63 21.13 -5.17
CA ASN A 215 -7.13 21.24 -6.54
C ASN A 215 -8.34 20.32 -6.69
N LEU A 216 -9.38 20.83 -7.33
CA LEU A 216 -10.58 20.09 -7.65
C LEU A 216 -10.80 20.08 -9.16
N THR A 217 -11.37 19.00 -9.66
CA THR A 217 -11.74 18.80 -11.07
C THR A 217 -13.22 18.47 -11.19
N GLN A 218 -13.87 18.96 -12.24
CA GLN A 218 -15.32 18.79 -12.41
C GLN A 218 -15.66 17.32 -12.67
N ILE A 219 -16.78 16.84 -12.13
CA ILE A 219 -17.32 15.53 -12.53
C ILE A 219 -17.70 15.54 -14.02
N SER A 220 -17.58 14.38 -14.67
CA SER A 220 -17.94 14.18 -16.07
C SER A 220 -19.18 13.25 -16.18
N GLY A 221 -19.46 12.75 -17.39
CA GLY A 221 -20.63 11.91 -17.65
C GLY A 221 -21.93 12.70 -17.52
N LEU A 222 -22.94 12.10 -16.87
CA LEU A 222 -24.26 12.71 -16.68
C LEU A 222 -24.28 13.91 -15.73
N LYS A 223 -23.15 14.20 -15.06
CA LYS A 223 -23.02 15.34 -14.13
C LYS A 223 -24.11 15.34 -13.05
N THR A 224 -24.42 14.16 -12.52
CA THR A 224 -25.41 13.95 -11.46
C THR A 224 -24.71 13.56 -10.16
N ILE A 225 -24.98 14.30 -9.09
CA ILE A 225 -24.52 14.01 -7.73
C ILE A 225 -25.51 13.06 -7.06
N LYS A 226 -24.98 12.00 -6.43
CA LYS A 226 -25.76 11.03 -5.64
C LYS A 226 -24.97 10.61 -4.40
N GLY A 227 -25.67 10.23 -3.33
CA GLY A 227 -25.06 9.78 -2.08
C GLY A 227 -24.53 10.93 -1.22
N GLY A 228 -23.55 10.64 -0.37
CA GLY A 228 -23.03 11.63 0.59
C GLY A 228 -24.06 11.96 1.66
N SER A 229 -24.15 13.23 2.02
CA SER A 229 -25.16 13.76 2.95
C SER A 229 -26.41 14.28 2.25
N SER A 230 -26.50 14.07 0.93
CA SER A 230 -27.63 14.47 0.08
C SER A 230 -27.88 15.98 0.02
N ILE A 231 -26.88 16.82 0.34
CA ILE A 231 -27.07 18.27 0.34
C ILE A 231 -27.23 18.83 -1.09
N ALA A 232 -26.63 18.17 -2.08
CA ALA A 232 -26.56 18.61 -3.46
C ALA A 232 -26.96 17.50 -4.47
N THR A 233 -27.75 16.52 -4.03
CA THR A 233 -28.26 15.44 -4.89
C THR A 233 -29.02 15.99 -6.11
N GLY A 234 -28.71 15.46 -7.29
CA GLY A 234 -29.34 15.85 -8.56
C GLY A 234 -28.32 16.19 -9.66
N THR A 235 -28.82 16.53 -10.84
CA THR A 235 -27.98 17.02 -11.94
C THR A 235 -27.46 18.41 -11.60
N ILE A 236 -26.18 18.67 -11.86
CA ILE A 236 -25.55 19.96 -11.57
C ILE A 236 -26.26 21.06 -12.33
N ASP A 237 -26.86 21.98 -11.58
CA ASP A 237 -27.52 23.18 -12.08
C ASP A 237 -27.13 24.38 -11.21
N LEU A 238 -26.35 25.29 -11.79
CA LEU A 238 -25.86 26.48 -11.11
C LEU A 238 -26.97 27.51 -10.84
N SER A 239 -28.12 27.42 -11.50
CA SER A 239 -29.27 28.29 -11.20
C SER A 239 -29.90 27.97 -9.84
N HIS A 240 -29.74 26.74 -9.36
CA HIS A 240 -30.31 26.25 -8.09
C HIS A 240 -29.36 26.39 -6.89
N THR A 241 -28.26 27.14 -7.03
CA THR A 241 -27.25 27.34 -5.99
C THR A 241 -27.84 27.86 -4.68
N ASN A 242 -28.88 28.71 -4.74
CA ASN A 242 -29.56 29.24 -3.55
C ASN A 242 -30.23 28.14 -2.71
N ALA A 243 -30.86 27.15 -3.35
CA ALA A 243 -31.49 26.04 -2.65
C ALA A 243 -30.45 25.12 -1.98
N VAL A 244 -29.27 24.96 -2.61
CA VAL A 244 -28.14 24.22 -2.03
C VAL A 244 -27.54 24.98 -0.84
N LEU A 245 -27.36 26.30 -0.96
CA LEU A 245 -26.91 27.15 0.15
C LEU A 245 -27.84 27.11 1.36
N GLN A 246 -29.15 27.07 1.11
CA GLN A 246 -30.13 26.94 2.18
C GLN A 246 -29.96 25.60 2.92
N ARG A 247 -29.87 24.48 2.19
CA ARG A 247 -29.61 23.16 2.78
C ARG A 247 -28.29 23.08 3.54
N ILE A 248 -27.22 23.66 3.00
CA ILE A 248 -25.91 23.75 3.68
C ILE A 248 -26.06 24.40 5.06
N LYS A 249 -26.83 25.49 5.14
CA LYS A 249 -27.08 26.19 6.42
C LYS A 249 -27.96 25.37 7.36
N GLU A 250 -29.06 24.80 6.85
CA GLU A 250 -30.01 23.98 7.62
C GLU A 250 -29.34 22.75 8.24
N GLU A 251 -28.49 22.07 7.48
CA GLU A 251 -27.77 20.86 7.89
C GLU A 251 -26.44 21.16 8.65
N GLY A 252 -26.14 22.44 8.91
CA GLY A 252 -24.99 22.85 9.71
C GLY A 252 -23.62 22.65 9.04
N PHE A 253 -23.57 22.60 7.71
CA PHE A 253 -22.32 22.48 6.97
C PHE A 253 -21.56 23.81 6.98
N ARG A 254 -20.28 23.78 7.39
CA ARG A 254 -19.45 24.97 7.37
C ARG A 254 -19.21 25.42 5.93
N HIS A 255 -19.38 26.71 5.70
CA HIS A 255 -19.21 27.33 4.40
C HIS A 255 -18.70 28.75 4.57
N THR A 256 -17.52 29.01 4.00
CA THR A 256 -16.95 30.35 3.91
C THR A 256 -16.72 30.65 2.43
N PRO A 257 -17.43 31.63 1.84
CA PRO A 257 -17.17 32.07 0.47
C PRO A 257 -15.72 32.53 0.33
N GLU A 258 -15.06 32.11 -0.73
CA GLU A 258 -13.68 32.51 -1.01
C GLU A 258 -13.69 33.45 -2.22
N GLU A 259 -12.81 34.46 -2.27
CA GLU A 259 -12.57 35.18 -3.53
C GLU A 259 -11.78 34.28 -4.49
N VAL A 260 -11.77 34.57 -5.79
CA VAL A 260 -11.06 33.72 -6.76
C VAL A 260 -9.55 33.85 -6.53
N LEU A 261 -8.94 32.85 -5.88
CA LEU A 261 -7.51 32.87 -5.54
C LEU A 261 -6.58 32.86 -6.77
N ILE A 262 -7.02 32.25 -7.87
CA ILE A 262 -6.23 32.07 -9.10
C ILE A 262 -7.17 32.12 -10.30
N ASP A 263 -6.72 32.75 -11.39
CA ASP A 263 -7.37 32.66 -12.70
C ASP A 263 -7.52 31.18 -13.09
N ILE A 264 -8.77 30.70 -13.11
CA ILE A 264 -9.15 29.30 -13.36
C ILE A 264 -8.51 28.74 -14.63
N GLN A 265 -8.12 29.62 -15.57
CA GLN A 265 -7.47 29.27 -16.83
C GLN A 265 -6.00 28.82 -16.68
N LYS A 266 -5.38 28.93 -15.49
CA LYS A 266 -3.96 28.59 -15.26
C LYS A 266 -3.70 27.29 -14.49
N LEU A 267 -4.74 26.58 -14.05
CA LEU A 267 -4.56 25.33 -13.30
C LEU A 267 -4.25 24.17 -14.24
N GLU A 268 -2.98 23.78 -14.28
CA GLU A 268 -2.54 22.60 -15.01
C GLU A 268 -3.12 21.31 -14.38
N PRO A 269 -3.46 20.32 -15.22
CA PRO A 269 -3.80 18.97 -14.81
C PRO A 269 -2.74 18.32 -13.91
N PHE A 270 -3.19 17.50 -12.96
CA PHE A 270 -2.27 16.62 -12.23
C PHE A 270 -1.60 15.65 -13.20
N LYS A 271 -0.27 15.57 -13.15
CA LYS A 271 0.55 14.70 -14.00
C LYS A 271 1.36 13.75 -13.11
N MET A 272 1.34 12.45 -13.40
CA MET A 272 2.12 11.45 -12.68
C MET A 272 3.04 10.67 -13.61
N ASP A 273 4.16 10.18 -13.09
CA ASP A 273 5.05 9.33 -13.86
C ASP A 273 4.40 7.97 -14.16
N ARG A 274 4.82 7.36 -15.27
CA ARG A 274 4.24 6.10 -15.76
C ARG A 274 4.50 4.92 -14.83
N LEU A 275 5.62 4.93 -14.08
CA LEU A 275 5.93 3.87 -13.13
C LEU A 275 4.98 3.92 -11.92
N SER A 276 4.80 5.10 -11.31
CA SER A 276 3.81 5.31 -10.26
C SER A 276 2.40 4.97 -10.71
N TYR A 277 2.04 5.29 -11.96
CA TYR A 277 0.75 4.90 -12.52
C TYR A 277 0.62 3.37 -12.57
N ALA A 278 1.66 2.69 -13.06
CA ALA A 278 1.69 1.24 -13.18
C ALA A 278 1.61 0.53 -11.83
N LEU A 279 2.25 1.09 -10.80
CA LEU A 279 2.22 0.55 -9.44
C LEU A 279 0.84 0.65 -8.78
N ILE A 280 0.04 1.67 -9.14
CA ILE A 280 -1.31 1.87 -8.57
C ILE A 280 -2.39 1.17 -9.40
N TYR A 281 -2.32 1.25 -10.73
CA TYR A 281 -3.40 0.84 -11.64
C TYR A 281 -3.05 -0.35 -12.55
N GLY A 282 -1.80 -0.82 -12.51
CA GLY A 282 -1.26 -1.73 -13.51
C GLY A 282 -0.77 -1.01 -14.78
N PRO A 283 -0.08 -1.74 -15.67
CA PRO A 283 0.49 -1.15 -16.87
C PRO A 283 -0.59 -0.65 -17.84
N THR A 284 -0.22 0.33 -18.67
CA THR A 284 -1.07 0.99 -19.67
C THR A 284 -0.30 1.10 -20.99
N VAL A 285 -0.92 1.63 -22.05
CA VAL A 285 -0.31 1.75 -23.38
C VAL A 285 1.06 2.44 -23.30
N GLY A 286 2.09 1.81 -23.87
CA GLY A 286 3.49 2.25 -23.79
C GLY A 286 4.25 1.70 -22.59
N LEU A 287 3.69 0.75 -21.83
CA LEU A 287 4.36 -0.04 -20.79
C LEU A 287 4.54 -1.47 -21.26
N HIS A 288 5.76 -2.01 -21.12
CA HIS A 288 6.06 -3.41 -21.41
C HIS A 288 6.33 -4.16 -20.10
N SER A 289 5.64 -5.29 -19.92
CA SER A 289 5.95 -6.25 -18.86
C SER A 289 6.89 -7.31 -19.42
N THR A 290 8.03 -7.51 -18.77
CA THR A 290 8.95 -8.59 -19.14
C THR A 290 8.39 -9.91 -18.61
N ARG A 291 7.85 -10.75 -19.50
CA ARG A 291 7.63 -12.17 -19.20
C ARG A 291 8.98 -12.88 -19.30
N ARG A 292 9.60 -13.19 -18.17
CA ARG A 292 10.68 -14.18 -18.07
C ARG A 292 10.22 -15.30 -17.15
#